data_AF-A0A5B8NPD6-F1
#
_entry.id   AF-A0A5B8NPD6-F1
#
_cell.length_a   1.000
_cell.length_b   1.000
_cell.length_c   1.000
_cell.angle_alpha   90.00
_cell.angle_beta   90.00
_cell.angle_gamma   90.00
#
_symmetry.space_group_name_H-M   'P 1'
#
loop_
_entity.id
_entity.type
_entity.pdbx_description
1 polymer ?
#
loop_
_entity_poly.entity_id
_entity_poly.type
_entity_poly.pdbx_seq_one_letter_code
_entity_poly.pdbx_strand_id
1 'polypeptide(L)'
;MTNNPYKDFTNRLQLLVKKYPSLITTTLSNIFTMRLVGNKTHGDLAEIAIAEFINQYMYDFKSIHVGKDLYRKKSKEEDIKITNEITQEEFSVSLKAYGNGPLQLSTDKESQMFSRLEQEGNNIIDMERVQAILSDPAFTNFYHINVLPLIYDEKNQRCNILVFNYERAINDTVRITRYDKGSGRKHPVYKFYNASEEYICEVRYGKGDANALQRGLWTHTKNGLNYFDSITNGWIEYSHNLILVKLLSHALVSSDIGHQSALEIIEKDIIRMKQASGIER
;
A
#
# COMPACT_ATOMS: atom_id res chain seq x y z
N MET A 1 -11.60 -23.09 2.33
CA MET A 1 -10.81 -21.94 1.86
C MET A 1 -10.44 -21.16 3.09
N THR A 2 -9.15 -21.11 3.43
CA THR A 2 -8.67 -20.31 4.57
C THR A 2 -9.00 -18.85 4.29
N ASN A 3 -9.84 -18.27 5.13
CA ASN A 3 -10.34 -16.90 5.00
C ASN A 3 -9.16 -15.95 5.26
N ASN A 4 -8.59 -15.33 4.22
CA ASN A 4 -7.54 -14.32 4.40
C ASN A 4 -8.22 -13.01 4.81
N PRO A 5 -8.08 -12.52 6.05
CA PRO A 5 -8.82 -11.36 6.54
C PRO A 5 -8.53 -10.09 5.73
N TYR A 6 -7.30 -9.95 5.22
CA TYR A 6 -6.92 -8.82 4.38
C TYR A 6 -7.59 -8.88 3.00
N LYS A 7 -7.73 -10.07 2.41
CA LYS A 7 -8.42 -10.26 1.13
C LYS A 7 -9.92 -10.00 1.27
N ASP A 8 -10.54 -10.43 2.36
CA ASP A 8 -11.94 -10.07 2.65
C ASP A 8 -12.08 -8.55 2.78
N PHE A 9 -11.23 -7.91 3.58
CA PHE A 9 -11.22 -6.44 3.72
C PHE A 9 -11.07 -5.71 2.38
N THR A 10 -10.10 -6.08 1.53
CA THR A 10 -9.91 -5.39 0.24
C THR A 10 -11.08 -5.61 -0.72
N ASN A 11 -11.71 -6.79 -0.71
CA ASN A 11 -12.93 -7.04 -1.46
C ASN A 11 -14.10 -6.17 -0.97
N ARG A 12 -14.29 -6.05 0.35
CA ARG A 12 -15.33 -5.21 0.96
C ARG A 12 -15.10 -3.73 0.67
N LEU A 13 -13.84 -3.28 0.76
CA LEU A 13 -13.44 -1.93 0.40
C LEU A 13 -13.71 -1.65 -1.09
N GLN A 14 -13.36 -2.57 -2.00
CA GLN A 14 -13.63 -2.42 -3.43
C GLN A 14 -15.14 -2.32 -3.72
N LEU A 15 -15.97 -3.12 -3.02
CA LEU A 15 -17.43 -3.05 -3.14
C LEU A 15 -17.98 -1.70 -2.66
N LEU A 16 -17.50 -1.20 -1.51
CA LEU A 16 -17.87 0.12 -0.99
C LEU A 16 -17.51 1.22 -1.99
N VAL A 17 -16.27 1.20 -2.50
CA VAL A 17 -15.76 2.17 -3.48
C VAL A 17 -16.57 2.12 -4.77
N LYS A 18 -16.91 0.92 -5.26
CA LYS A 18 -17.76 0.76 -6.44
C LYS A 18 -19.15 1.35 -6.23
N LYS A 19 -19.73 1.17 -5.04
CA LYS A 19 -21.08 1.64 -4.71
C LYS A 19 -21.13 3.14 -4.47
N TYR A 20 -20.10 3.70 -3.82
CA TYR A 20 -20.03 5.11 -3.41
C TYR A 20 -18.69 5.75 -3.81
N PRO A 21 -18.43 5.91 -5.12
CA PRO A 21 -17.11 6.33 -5.62
C PRO A 21 -16.71 7.75 -5.16
N SER A 22 -17.68 8.63 -4.92
CA SER A 22 -17.45 10.01 -4.45
C SER A 22 -16.74 10.08 -3.10
N LEU A 23 -17.00 9.14 -2.19
CA LEU A 23 -16.42 9.13 -0.85
C LEU A 23 -14.91 8.91 -0.90
N ILE A 24 -14.48 7.84 -1.58
CA ILE A 24 -13.05 7.55 -1.70
C ILE A 24 -12.35 8.59 -2.59
N THR A 25 -13.03 9.13 -3.60
CA THR A 25 -12.47 10.16 -4.48
C THR A 25 -12.16 11.42 -3.68
N THR A 26 -13.09 11.85 -2.82
CA THR A 26 -12.88 12.99 -1.92
C THR A 26 -11.72 12.73 -0.97
N THR A 27 -11.66 11.56 -0.34
CA THR A 27 -10.59 11.20 0.59
C THR A 27 -9.21 11.16 -0.09
N LEU A 28 -9.08 10.50 -1.24
CA LEU A 28 -7.83 10.43 -1.99
C LEU A 28 -7.41 11.81 -2.52
N SER A 29 -8.36 12.64 -2.97
CA SER A 29 -8.08 14.03 -3.38
C SER A 29 -7.50 14.84 -2.23
N ASN A 30 -8.07 14.71 -1.03
CA ASN A 30 -7.56 15.36 0.17
C ASN A 30 -6.16 14.85 0.54
N ILE A 31 -5.93 13.52 0.53
CA ILE A 31 -4.61 12.91 0.78
C ILE A 31 -3.55 13.47 -0.20
N PHE A 32 -3.82 13.43 -1.51
CA PHE A 32 -2.84 13.88 -2.50
C PHE A 32 -2.69 15.40 -2.56
N THR A 33 -3.67 16.17 -2.09
CA THR A 33 -3.51 17.61 -1.84
C THR A 33 -2.42 17.88 -0.81
N MET A 34 -2.23 17.01 0.19
CA MET A 34 -1.22 17.20 1.23
C MET A 34 0.21 17.13 0.72
N ARG A 35 0.43 16.66 -0.51
CA ARG A 35 1.74 16.78 -1.17
C ARG A 35 2.16 18.23 -1.39
N LEU A 36 1.21 19.16 -1.51
CA LEU A 36 1.49 20.60 -1.56
C LEU A 36 2.09 21.12 -0.24
N VAL A 37 1.83 20.44 0.88
CA VAL A 37 2.43 20.74 2.20
C VAL A 37 3.81 20.11 2.31
N GLY A 38 3.95 18.84 1.87
CA GLY A 38 5.25 18.18 1.87
C GLY A 38 5.22 16.74 1.35
N ASN A 39 6.32 16.35 0.68
CA ASN A 39 6.47 15.02 0.10
C ASN A 39 6.56 13.88 1.12
N LYS A 40 6.87 14.12 2.40
CA LYS A 40 6.80 13.07 3.44
C LYS A 40 5.44 13.05 4.14
N THR A 41 4.89 14.23 4.39
CA THR A 41 3.65 14.47 5.11
C THR A 41 2.43 13.75 4.51
N HIS A 42 2.36 13.61 3.19
CA HIS A 42 1.22 12.93 2.55
C HIS A 42 1.15 11.42 2.86
N GLY A 43 2.29 10.77 3.15
CA GLY A 43 2.32 9.37 3.57
C GLY A 43 1.69 9.21 4.96
N ASP A 44 2.22 9.97 5.94
CA ASP A 44 1.69 9.95 7.31
C ASP A 44 0.19 10.35 7.35
N LEU A 45 -0.21 11.34 6.55
CA LEU A 45 -1.62 11.75 6.47
C LEU A 45 -2.50 10.74 5.72
N ALA A 46 -1.95 9.96 4.79
CA ALA A 46 -2.68 8.84 4.20
C ALA A 46 -3.01 7.77 5.24
N GLU A 47 -2.10 7.50 6.18
CA GLU A 47 -2.31 6.55 7.27
C GLU A 47 -3.49 6.95 8.15
N ILE A 48 -3.52 8.22 8.56
CA ILE A 48 -4.61 8.79 9.36
C ILE A 48 -5.93 8.77 8.56
N ALA A 49 -5.91 9.26 7.33
CA ALA A 49 -7.11 9.42 6.51
C ALA A 49 -7.74 8.08 6.10
N ILE A 50 -6.95 7.06 5.78
CA ILE A 50 -7.47 5.73 5.44
C ILE A 50 -8.02 5.03 6.69
N ALA A 51 -7.33 5.13 7.84
CA ALA A 51 -7.88 4.60 9.09
C ALA A 51 -9.25 5.21 9.41
N GLU A 52 -9.36 6.54 9.28
CA GLU A 52 -10.63 7.22 9.52
C GLU A 52 -11.68 6.92 8.46
N PHE A 53 -11.30 6.78 7.19
CA PHE A 53 -12.21 6.35 6.12
C PHE A 53 -12.86 4.99 6.45
N ILE A 54 -12.08 4.04 6.96
CA ILE A 54 -12.59 2.73 7.38
C ILE A 54 -13.62 2.92 8.52
N ASN A 55 -13.26 3.65 9.57
CA ASN A 55 -14.16 3.89 10.71
C ASN A 55 -15.45 4.60 10.32
N GLN A 56 -15.40 5.50 9.34
CA GLN A 56 -16.57 6.25 8.91
C GLN A 56 -17.47 5.46 7.97
N TYR A 57 -16.92 4.64 7.06
CA TYR A 57 -17.67 4.14 5.92
C TYR A 57 -17.75 2.60 5.81
N MET A 58 -17.02 1.85 6.65
CA MET A 58 -17.04 0.38 6.67
C MET A 58 -17.58 -0.13 8.01
N TYR A 59 -18.88 -0.39 8.09
CA TYR A 59 -19.56 -0.78 9.34
C TYR A 59 -19.08 -2.10 9.96
N ASP A 60 -18.41 -2.94 9.17
CA ASP A 60 -17.91 -4.27 9.55
C ASP A 60 -16.40 -4.23 9.90
N PHE A 61 -15.76 -3.07 9.82
CA PHE A 61 -14.34 -2.89 10.15
C PHE A 61 -14.08 -1.64 10.97
N LYS A 62 -13.17 -1.79 11.92
CA LYS A 62 -12.58 -0.69 12.68
C LYS A 62 -11.11 -0.60 12.35
N SER A 63 -10.57 0.61 12.30
CA SER A 63 -9.15 0.85 12.07
C SER A 63 -8.57 1.84 13.07
N ILE A 64 -7.34 1.59 13.48
CA ILE A 64 -6.53 2.54 14.24
C ILE A 64 -5.22 2.81 13.50
N HIS A 65 -4.81 4.08 13.47
CA HIS A 65 -3.47 4.45 13.06
C HIS A 65 -2.49 4.11 14.20
N VAL A 66 -1.49 3.29 13.92
CA VAL A 66 -0.55 2.76 14.93
C VAL A 66 0.63 3.71 15.12
N GLY A 67 0.96 4.53 14.12
CA GLY A 67 1.95 5.61 14.20
C GLY A 67 3.29 5.23 14.83
N LYS A 68 4.03 6.21 15.32
CA LYS A 68 5.11 5.99 16.29
C LYS A 68 4.52 6.11 17.68
N ASP A 69 3.82 5.08 18.15
CA ASP A 69 3.48 4.97 19.57
C ASP A 69 4.76 5.22 20.39
N LEU A 70 4.75 6.28 21.22
CA LEU A 70 5.88 6.84 21.96
C LEU A 70 6.68 5.82 22.81
N TYR A 71 6.20 4.58 22.97
CA TYR A 71 6.77 3.60 23.89
C TYR A 71 6.81 2.14 23.38
N ARG A 72 6.47 1.85 22.10
CA ARG A 72 6.54 0.47 21.57
C ARG A 72 7.61 0.31 20.49
N LYS A 73 8.58 -0.59 20.75
CA LYS A 73 9.44 -1.17 19.70
C LYS A 73 8.54 -1.90 18.71
N LYS A 74 8.32 -1.35 17.51
CA LYS A 74 7.62 -2.05 16.43
C LYS A 74 8.36 -3.35 16.09
N SER A 75 7.64 -4.48 16.09
CA SER A 75 8.17 -5.76 15.61
C SER A 75 8.05 -5.91 14.09
N LYS A 76 7.16 -5.14 13.44
CA LYS A 76 6.90 -5.14 11.99
C LYS A 76 6.60 -3.71 11.46
N GLU A 77 6.75 -3.49 10.15
CA GLU A 77 6.32 -2.25 9.47
C GLU A 77 4.80 -2.24 9.34
N GLU A 78 4.13 -1.69 10.35
CA GLU A 78 2.68 -1.65 10.44
C GLU A 78 2.24 -0.20 10.65
N ASP A 79 1.40 0.30 9.77
CA ASP A 79 0.99 1.71 9.72
C ASP A 79 -0.42 1.86 10.32
N ILE A 80 -1.32 0.93 9.96
CA ILE A 80 -2.65 0.81 10.57
C ILE A 80 -2.92 -0.62 11.03
N LYS A 81 -3.79 -0.76 12.02
CA LYS A 81 -4.34 -2.04 12.47
C LYS A 81 -5.85 -2.03 12.23
N ILE A 82 -6.35 -3.07 11.58
CA ILE A 82 -7.76 -3.24 11.26
C ILE A 82 -8.30 -4.42 12.05
N THR A 83 -9.50 -4.26 12.59
CA THR A 83 -10.28 -5.29 13.27
C THR A 83 -11.59 -5.48 12.51
N ASN A 84 -11.90 -6.70 12.09
CA ASN A 84 -13.23 -7.03 11.60
C ASN A 84 -14.18 -7.11 12.81
N GLU A 85 -15.20 -6.26 12.87
CA GLU A 85 -16.08 -6.17 14.05
C GLU A 85 -17.04 -7.37 14.17
N ILE A 86 -17.21 -8.14 13.10
CA ILE A 86 -18.06 -9.35 13.09
C ILE A 86 -17.25 -10.57 13.54
N THR A 87 -16.06 -10.80 12.96
CA THR A 87 -15.24 -11.98 13.25
C THR A 87 -14.26 -11.78 14.40
N GLN A 88 -14.01 -10.52 14.80
CA GLN A 88 -12.98 -10.10 15.75
C GLN A 88 -11.55 -10.41 15.30
N GLU A 89 -11.35 -10.78 14.03
CA GLU A 89 -10.02 -10.98 13.47
C GLU A 89 -9.31 -9.64 13.32
N GLU A 90 -8.05 -9.61 13.74
CA GLU A 90 -7.19 -8.44 13.66
C GLU A 90 -6.04 -8.69 12.70
N PHE A 91 -5.73 -7.70 11.88
CA PHE A 91 -4.58 -7.73 11.00
C PHE A 91 -4.01 -6.33 10.80
N SER A 92 -2.70 -6.28 10.65
CA SER A 92 -1.99 -5.03 10.39
C SER A 92 -1.80 -4.82 8.90
N VAL A 93 -1.76 -3.56 8.47
CA VAL A 93 -1.59 -3.15 7.08
C VAL A 93 -0.48 -2.09 7.01
N SER A 94 0.46 -2.27 6.07
CA SER A 94 1.38 -1.22 5.66
C SER A 94 0.75 -0.40 4.54
N LEU A 95 0.61 0.90 4.76
CA LEU A 95 0.13 1.85 3.77
C LEU A 95 1.32 2.43 3.02
N LYS A 96 1.19 2.53 1.70
CA LYS A 96 2.30 3.00 0.85
C LYS A 96 1.80 4.03 -0.15
N ALA A 97 2.06 5.31 0.09
CA ALA A 97 1.79 6.37 -0.87
C ALA A 97 2.98 6.55 -1.82
N TYR A 98 2.84 6.14 -3.09
CA TYR A 98 3.93 6.15 -4.07
C TYR A 98 3.48 6.72 -5.42
N GLY A 99 4.40 7.39 -6.11
CA GLY A 99 4.21 7.74 -7.50
C GLY A 99 4.16 6.50 -8.39
N ASN A 100 3.41 6.57 -9.50
CA ASN A 100 3.30 5.49 -10.48
C ASN A 100 4.69 5.11 -11.04
N GLY A 101 5.19 3.93 -10.69
CA GLY A 101 6.58 3.55 -10.89
C GLY A 101 7.03 2.35 -10.05
N PRO A 102 8.30 2.30 -9.64
CA PRO A 102 8.81 1.30 -8.70
C PRO A 102 8.08 1.36 -7.36
N LEU A 103 7.63 0.20 -6.88
CA LEU A 103 6.94 0.04 -5.60
C LEU A 103 7.67 -1.00 -4.77
N GLN A 104 8.03 -0.64 -3.55
CA GLN A 104 8.54 -1.61 -2.59
C GLN A 104 7.37 -2.28 -1.89
N LEU A 105 7.36 -3.61 -1.93
CA LEU A 105 6.33 -4.43 -1.30
C LEU A 105 6.76 -4.87 0.10
N SER A 106 8.04 -5.12 0.31
CA SER A 106 8.57 -5.48 1.63
C SER A 106 9.98 -4.95 1.88
N THR A 107 10.31 -4.82 3.17
CA THR A 107 11.67 -4.55 3.63
C THR A 107 12.30 -5.84 4.14
N ASP A 108 13.36 -6.29 3.47
CA ASP A 108 14.14 -7.47 3.87
C ASP A 108 15.44 -7.04 4.55
N LYS A 109 15.36 -6.73 5.85
CA LYS A 109 16.49 -6.17 6.62
C LYS A 109 17.69 -7.13 6.66
N GLU A 110 17.40 -8.41 6.86
CA GLU A 110 18.40 -9.48 6.94
C GLU A 110 18.79 -10.03 5.56
N SER A 111 18.22 -9.49 4.48
CA SER A 111 18.52 -9.86 3.08
C SER A 111 18.30 -11.34 2.76
N GLN A 112 17.36 -11.99 3.45
CA GLN A 112 17.09 -13.43 3.32
C GLN A 112 16.70 -13.83 1.89
N MET A 113 15.82 -13.07 1.23
CA MET A 113 15.37 -13.38 -0.13
C MET A 113 16.53 -13.31 -1.12
N PHE A 114 17.37 -12.28 -1.02
CA PHE A 114 18.48 -12.11 -1.94
C PHE A 114 19.56 -13.17 -1.72
N SER A 115 19.92 -13.44 -0.46
CA SER A 115 20.90 -14.48 -0.12
C SER A 115 20.43 -15.88 -0.53
N ARG A 116 19.12 -16.15 -0.46
CA ARG A 116 18.54 -17.39 -0.97
C ARG A 116 18.71 -17.53 -2.48
N LEU A 117 18.47 -16.44 -3.24
CA LEU A 117 18.61 -16.41 -4.69
C LEU A 117 20.06 -16.50 -5.18
N GLU A 118 21.02 -15.93 -4.43
CA GLU A 118 22.46 -16.04 -4.75
C GLU A 118 22.98 -17.47 -4.83
N GLN A 119 22.32 -18.41 -4.15
CA GLN A 119 22.67 -19.83 -4.16
C GLN A 119 22.26 -20.53 -5.48
N GLU A 120 21.43 -19.90 -6.31
CA GLU A 120 20.77 -20.54 -7.43
C GLU A 120 21.41 -20.26 -8.80
N GLY A 121 22.28 -19.26 -8.87
CA GLY A 121 22.92 -18.81 -10.12
C GLY A 121 22.13 -17.71 -10.84
N ASN A 122 22.43 -17.49 -12.13
CA ASN A 122 22.00 -16.28 -12.83
C ASN A 122 20.69 -16.42 -13.61
N ASN A 123 20.30 -17.63 -14.03
CA ASN A 123 19.09 -17.86 -14.80
C ASN A 123 18.45 -19.17 -14.38
N ILE A 124 17.28 -19.08 -13.77
CA ILE A 124 16.56 -20.19 -13.15
C ILE A 124 15.27 -20.37 -13.97
N ILE A 125 15.22 -21.45 -14.75
CA ILE A 125 14.10 -21.79 -15.65
C ILE A 125 13.50 -23.16 -15.34
N ASP A 126 14.15 -23.90 -14.45
CA ASP A 126 13.66 -25.19 -13.98
C ASP A 126 12.49 -24.96 -13.01
N MET A 127 11.32 -25.50 -13.35
CA MET A 127 10.08 -25.21 -12.61
C MET A 127 10.10 -25.77 -11.19
N GLU A 128 10.69 -26.94 -10.97
CA GLU A 128 10.83 -27.51 -9.62
C GLU A 128 11.70 -26.60 -8.75
N ARG A 129 12.80 -26.08 -9.31
CA ARG A 129 13.68 -25.14 -8.62
C ARG A 129 13.02 -23.79 -8.36
N VAL A 130 12.28 -23.24 -9.32
CA VAL A 130 11.50 -21.99 -9.12
C VAL A 130 10.51 -22.17 -7.97
N GLN A 131 9.76 -23.27 -7.96
CA GLN A 131 8.80 -23.57 -6.90
C GLN A 131 9.49 -23.76 -5.54
N ALA A 132 10.64 -24.43 -5.50
CA ALA A 132 11.43 -24.61 -4.28
C ALA A 132 11.91 -23.27 -3.70
N ILE A 133 12.32 -22.33 -4.55
CA ILE A 133 12.70 -20.97 -4.11
C ILE A 133 11.49 -20.21 -3.55
N LEU A 134 10.37 -20.20 -4.27
CA LEU A 134 9.17 -19.45 -3.87
C LEU A 134 8.49 -20.04 -2.62
N SER A 135 8.71 -21.32 -2.35
CA SER A 135 8.24 -22.00 -1.12
C SER A 135 9.20 -21.84 0.07
N ASP A 136 10.38 -21.25 -0.13
CA ASP A 136 11.35 -21.04 0.93
C ASP A 136 10.82 -20.04 1.99
N PRO A 137 11.09 -20.24 3.29
CA PRO A 137 10.73 -19.29 4.35
C PRO A 137 11.13 -17.84 4.07
N ALA A 138 12.25 -17.63 3.36
CA ALA A 138 12.69 -16.32 2.94
C ALA A 138 11.67 -15.59 2.07
N PHE A 139 10.82 -16.29 1.32
CA PHE A 139 9.77 -15.71 0.48
C PHE A 139 8.38 -15.77 1.14
N THR A 140 8.05 -16.89 1.79
CA THR A 140 6.71 -17.10 2.38
C THR A 140 6.44 -16.18 3.57
N ASN A 141 7.46 -15.78 4.34
CA ASN A 141 7.30 -14.79 5.41
C ASN A 141 6.72 -13.44 4.92
N PHE A 142 7.00 -13.07 3.67
CA PHE A 142 6.56 -11.80 3.09
C PHE A 142 5.18 -11.87 2.43
N TYR A 143 4.67 -13.08 2.15
CA TYR A 143 3.29 -13.30 1.71
C TYR A 143 2.26 -12.79 2.74
N HIS A 144 2.66 -12.77 4.02
CA HIS A 144 1.80 -12.32 5.12
C HIS A 144 1.86 -10.82 5.40
N ILE A 145 2.62 -10.04 4.63
CA ILE A 145 2.61 -8.58 4.77
C ILE A 145 1.47 -8.03 3.93
N ASN A 146 0.47 -7.49 4.63
CA ASN A 146 -0.63 -6.79 3.99
C ASN A 146 -0.16 -5.39 3.60
N VAL A 147 -0.09 -5.11 2.30
CA VAL A 147 0.33 -3.80 1.77
C VAL A 147 -0.82 -3.19 1.02
N LEU A 148 -1.20 -1.95 1.35
CA LEU A 148 -2.23 -1.17 0.68
C LEU A 148 -1.60 0.06 -0.01
N PRO A 149 -1.14 -0.06 -1.27
CA PRO A 149 -0.53 1.05 -1.99
C PRO A 149 -1.55 2.06 -2.50
N LEU A 150 -1.35 3.33 -2.18
CA LEU A 150 -2.03 4.47 -2.79
C LEU A 150 -1.12 5.03 -3.88
N ILE A 151 -1.42 4.70 -5.13
CA ILE A 151 -0.58 5.04 -6.28
C ILE A 151 -1.11 6.32 -6.94
N TYR A 152 -0.24 7.29 -7.17
CA TYR A 152 -0.61 8.53 -7.85
C TYR A 152 0.22 8.78 -9.12
N ASP A 153 -0.43 9.35 -10.11
CA ASP A 153 0.16 9.84 -11.35
C ASP A 153 -0.05 11.36 -11.39
N GLU A 154 0.90 12.06 -10.79
CA GLU A 154 0.84 13.51 -10.57
C GLU A 154 0.69 14.30 -11.88
N LYS A 155 1.38 13.86 -12.94
CA LYS A 155 1.33 14.52 -14.25
C LYS A 155 -0.10 14.56 -14.81
N ASN A 156 -0.87 13.50 -14.55
CA ASN A 156 -2.23 13.35 -15.05
C ASN A 156 -3.28 13.56 -13.94
N GLN A 157 -2.88 14.02 -12.75
CA GLN A 157 -3.73 14.25 -11.58
C GLN A 157 -4.73 13.12 -11.31
N ARG A 158 -4.22 11.88 -11.31
CA ARG A 158 -5.04 10.69 -11.06
C ARG A 158 -4.39 9.76 -10.05
N CYS A 159 -5.20 8.95 -9.39
CA CYS A 159 -4.76 8.01 -8.38
C CYS A 159 -5.51 6.68 -8.43
N ASN A 160 -4.95 5.64 -7.81
CA ASN A 160 -5.51 4.30 -7.77
C ASN A 160 -5.00 3.57 -6.52
N ILE A 161 -5.82 2.72 -5.93
CA ILE A 161 -5.37 1.77 -4.90
C ILE A 161 -5.09 0.44 -5.59
N LEU A 162 -3.80 0.12 -5.73
CA LEU A 162 -3.33 -1.06 -6.47
C LEU A 162 -2.74 -2.09 -5.51
N VAL A 163 -3.48 -3.15 -5.19
CA VAL A 163 -3.04 -4.22 -4.29
C VAL A 163 -2.34 -5.31 -5.11
N PHE A 164 -1.10 -5.64 -4.74
CA PHE A 164 -0.31 -6.66 -5.44
C PHE A 164 -0.81 -8.07 -5.09
N ASN A 165 -1.10 -8.88 -6.11
CA ASN A 165 -1.60 -10.23 -5.97
C ASN A 165 -0.45 -11.24 -5.95
N TYR A 166 0.07 -11.50 -4.75
CA TYR A 166 1.20 -12.42 -4.54
C TYR A 166 0.92 -13.85 -5.01
N GLU A 167 -0.31 -14.33 -4.81
CA GLU A 167 -0.72 -15.68 -5.21
C GLU A 167 -0.62 -15.83 -6.73
N ARG A 168 -1.16 -14.87 -7.49
CA ARG A 168 -1.02 -14.81 -8.95
C ARG A 168 0.44 -14.70 -9.37
N ALA A 169 1.21 -13.84 -8.72
CA ALA A 169 2.63 -13.64 -9.03
C ALA A 169 3.46 -14.91 -8.85
N ILE A 170 3.25 -15.65 -7.76
CA ILE A 170 3.96 -16.91 -7.49
C ILE A 170 3.56 -17.98 -8.50
N ASN A 171 2.25 -18.16 -8.72
CA ASN A 171 1.73 -19.20 -9.60
C ASN A 171 2.17 -19.01 -11.06
N ASP A 172 2.29 -17.75 -11.51
CA ASP A 172 2.67 -17.44 -12.89
C ASP A 172 4.18 -17.39 -13.11
N THR A 173 5.01 -17.35 -12.05
CA THR A 173 6.46 -17.27 -12.20
C THR A 173 7.00 -18.58 -12.78
N VAL A 174 7.64 -18.49 -13.95
CA VAL A 174 8.34 -19.63 -14.57
C VAL A 174 9.83 -19.40 -14.75
N ARG A 175 10.29 -18.14 -14.61
CA ARG A 175 11.70 -17.79 -14.79
C ARG A 175 12.13 -16.70 -13.82
N ILE A 176 13.30 -16.91 -13.21
CA ILE A 176 13.97 -15.92 -12.37
C ILE A 176 15.35 -15.64 -12.99
N THR A 177 15.64 -14.37 -13.27
CA THR A 177 16.91 -13.98 -13.90
C THR A 177 17.59 -12.89 -13.10
N ARG A 178 18.88 -13.11 -12.81
CA ARG A 178 19.76 -12.12 -12.20
C ARG A 178 20.21 -11.10 -13.24
N TYR A 179 20.16 -9.84 -12.85
CA TYR A 179 20.76 -8.74 -13.59
C TYR A 179 21.78 -8.05 -12.72
N ASP A 180 23.02 -7.98 -13.20
CA ASP A 180 24.11 -7.30 -12.52
C ASP A 180 24.03 -5.76 -12.63
N LYS A 181 25.05 -5.09 -12.08
CA LYS A 181 25.20 -3.62 -12.15
C LYS A 181 25.32 -3.18 -13.62
N GLY A 182 24.71 -2.04 -13.97
CA GLY A 182 24.68 -1.53 -15.35
C GLY A 182 23.37 -0.80 -15.68
N SER A 183 23.32 -0.07 -16.80
CA SER A 183 22.13 0.67 -17.27
C SER A 183 21.47 1.55 -16.19
N GLY A 184 22.29 2.27 -15.40
CA GLY A 184 21.85 3.11 -14.29
C GLY A 184 21.61 2.39 -12.95
N ARG A 185 21.71 1.05 -12.92
CA ARG A 185 21.54 0.23 -11.70
C ARG A 185 22.85 0.04 -10.95
N LYS A 186 22.85 0.41 -9.66
CA LYS A 186 24.03 0.32 -8.77
C LYS A 186 24.25 -1.04 -8.12
N HIS A 187 23.20 -1.86 -7.98
CA HIS A 187 23.25 -3.15 -7.29
C HIS A 187 22.52 -4.24 -8.08
N PRO A 188 22.92 -5.51 -7.98
CA PRO A 188 22.25 -6.59 -8.70
C PRO A 188 20.78 -6.74 -8.25
N VAL A 189 19.95 -7.28 -9.14
CA VAL A 189 18.55 -7.62 -8.85
C VAL A 189 18.21 -8.97 -9.46
N TYR A 190 17.28 -9.68 -8.85
CA TYR A 190 16.65 -10.85 -9.48
C TYR A 190 15.25 -10.46 -9.92
N LYS A 191 14.96 -10.62 -11.21
CA LYS A 191 13.64 -10.34 -11.78
C LYS A 191 12.90 -11.63 -12.07
N PHE A 192 11.60 -11.59 -11.83
CA PHE A 192 10.67 -12.70 -11.95
C PHE A 192 9.80 -12.47 -13.18
N TYR A 193 9.63 -13.51 -13.98
CA TYR A 193 8.94 -13.45 -15.27
C TYR A 193 7.93 -14.58 -15.40
N ASN A 194 6.84 -14.27 -16.10
CA ASN A 194 5.83 -15.26 -16.48
C ASN A 194 6.21 -16.00 -17.78
N ALA A 195 5.38 -16.95 -18.20
CA ALA A 195 5.57 -17.74 -19.41
C ALA A 195 5.59 -16.91 -20.70
N SER A 196 5.03 -15.71 -20.68
CA SER A 196 5.05 -14.74 -21.79
C SER A 196 6.23 -13.76 -21.71
N GLU A 197 7.21 -14.03 -20.84
CA GLU A 197 8.38 -13.18 -20.56
C GLU A 197 8.04 -11.79 -19.99
N GLU A 198 6.83 -11.60 -19.50
CA GLU A 198 6.42 -10.33 -18.89
C GLU A 198 6.93 -10.22 -17.46
N TYR A 199 7.25 -8.99 -17.05
CA TYR A 199 7.77 -8.70 -15.72
C TYR A 199 6.69 -8.85 -14.64
N ILE A 200 7.02 -9.55 -13.55
CA ILE A 200 6.14 -9.73 -12.39
C ILE A 200 6.61 -8.83 -11.23
N CYS A 201 7.81 -9.10 -10.72
CA CYS A 201 8.42 -8.46 -9.57
C CYS A 201 9.94 -8.61 -9.60
N GLU A 202 10.63 -8.00 -8.65
CA GLU A 202 12.08 -8.15 -8.47
C GLU A 202 12.50 -8.14 -7.01
N VAL A 203 13.54 -8.88 -6.68
CA VAL A 203 14.24 -8.79 -5.39
C VAL A 203 15.47 -7.93 -5.56
N ARG A 204 15.58 -6.87 -4.75
CA ARG A 204 16.70 -5.92 -4.78
C ARG A 204 17.72 -6.21 -3.69
N TYR A 205 18.98 -5.96 -4.04
CA TYR A 205 20.13 -6.33 -3.22
C TYR A 205 20.25 -5.59 -1.88
N GLY A 206 20.90 -6.28 -0.93
CA GLY A 206 21.07 -5.85 0.45
C GLY A 206 22.48 -5.89 1.06
N LYS A 207 23.58 -5.70 0.31
CA LYS A 207 24.87 -5.46 0.99
C LYS A 207 24.89 -4.16 1.81
N GLY A 208 25.85 -4.09 2.74
CA GLY A 208 25.98 -3.06 3.79
C GLY A 208 26.10 -1.60 3.30
N ASP A 209 26.36 -1.37 2.01
CA ASP A 209 26.39 -0.04 1.38
C ASP A 209 25.02 0.41 0.83
N ALA A 210 24.10 -0.51 0.57
CA ALA A 210 22.74 -0.20 0.16
C ALA A 210 21.87 0.19 1.35
N ASN A 211 21.08 1.27 1.22
CA ASN A 211 20.11 1.68 2.23
C ASN A 211 19.21 0.47 2.58
N ALA A 212 19.16 0.10 3.87
CA ALA A 212 18.36 -1.02 4.34
C ALA A 212 16.88 -0.92 3.93
N LEU A 213 16.37 0.31 3.81
CA LEU A 213 15.02 0.61 3.34
C LEU A 213 14.79 0.33 1.85
N GLN A 214 15.82 0.01 1.06
CA GLN A 214 15.67 -0.31 -0.37
C GLN A 214 15.79 -1.80 -0.68
N ARG A 215 15.88 -2.64 0.36
CA ARG A 215 16.10 -4.08 0.26
C ARG A 215 14.77 -4.82 0.31
N GLY A 216 14.71 -5.95 -0.38
CA GLY A 216 13.57 -6.86 -0.32
C GLY A 216 12.81 -6.92 -1.63
N LEU A 217 11.51 -7.17 -1.55
CA LEU A 217 10.66 -7.40 -2.71
C LEU A 217 10.13 -6.08 -3.25
N TRP A 218 10.29 -5.91 -4.56
CA TRP A 218 9.83 -4.77 -5.32
C TRP A 218 8.98 -5.24 -6.49
N THR A 219 8.15 -4.35 -6.99
CA THR A 219 7.50 -4.48 -8.29
C THR A 219 7.47 -3.11 -8.95
N HIS A 220 6.71 -2.97 -10.04
CA HIS A 220 6.57 -1.74 -10.78
C HIS A 220 5.13 -1.61 -11.29
N THR A 221 4.41 -0.57 -10.88
CA THR A 221 2.97 -0.36 -11.19
C THR A 221 2.67 -0.05 -12.67
N LYS A 222 3.69 -0.12 -13.54
CA LYS A 222 3.57 0.04 -15.00
C LYS A 222 3.90 -1.27 -15.71
N ASN A 223 5.03 -1.88 -15.33
CA ASN A 223 5.54 -3.07 -16.01
C ASN A 223 4.92 -4.37 -15.46
N GLY A 224 4.48 -4.38 -14.20
CA GLY A 224 3.86 -5.54 -13.54
C GLY A 224 2.36 -5.34 -13.28
N LEU A 225 1.68 -4.47 -14.04
CA LEU A 225 0.30 -4.09 -13.79
C LEU A 225 -0.67 -5.29 -13.77
N ASN A 226 -0.40 -6.33 -14.56
CA ASN A 226 -1.18 -7.57 -14.62
C ASN A 226 -1.27 -8.32 -13.27
N TYR A 227 -0.37 -7.99 -12.34
CA TYR A 227 -0.29 -8.59 -11.00
C TYR A 227 -0.89 -7.69 -9.91
N PHE A 228 -1.64 -6.66 -10.29
CA PHE A 228 -2.36 -5.81 -9.35
C PHE A 228 -3.88 -5.94 -9.52
N ASP A 229 -4.57 -5.90 -8.39
CA ASP A 229 -6.01 -5.72 -8.32
C ASP A 229 -6.31 -4.25 -7.95
N SER A 230 -7.14 -3.58 -8.74
CA SER A 230 -7.50 -2.17 -8.51
C SER A 230 -8.73 -2.08 -7.61
N ILE A 231 -8.54 -1.61 -6.39
CA ILE A 231 -9.61 -1.43 -5.40
C ILE A 231 -10.50 -0.23 -5.78
N THR A 232 -9.95 0.75 -6.51
CA THR A 232 -10.70 1.90 -7.02
C THR A 232 -11.41 1.66 -8.34
N ASN A 233 -11.38 0.43 -8.88
CA ASN A 233 -11.93 0.08 -10.19
C ASN A 233 -11.34 0.91 -11.35
N GLY A 234 -10.05 1.22 -11.27
CA GLY A 234 -9.33 2.05 -12.23
C GLY A 234 -8.78 3.33 -11.62
N TRP A 235 -8.30 4.21 -12.50
CA TRP A 235 -7.77 5.51 -12.12
C TRP A 235 -8.90 6.49 -11.80
N ILE A 236 -8.78 7.16 -10.67
CA ILE A 236 -9.66 8.25 -10.22
C ILE A 236 -8.93 9.57 -10.46
N GLU A 237 -9.57 10.51 -11.15
CA GLU A 237 -9.09 11.88 -11.24
C GLU A 237 -9.28 12.60 -9.90
N TYR A 238 -8.28 13.36 -9.47
CA TYR A 238 -8.34 14.13 -8.24
C TYR A 238 -8.01 15.60 -8.49
N SER A 239 -8.54 16.48 -7.64
CA SER A 239 -8.24 17.91 -7.65
C SER A 239 -7.65 18.35 -6.32
N HIS A 240 -6.92 19.46 -6.34
CA HIS A 240 -6.34 20.01 -5.13
C HIS A 240 -7.38 20.76 -4.30
N ASN A 241 -7.53 20.38 -3.03
CA ASN A 241 -8.37 21.07 -2.06
C ASN A 241 -7.55 22.13 -1.30
N LEU A 242 -7.34 23.30 -1.90
CA LEU A 242 -6.55 24.37 -1.27
C LEU A 242 -7.16 24.90 0.05
N ILE A 243 -8.46 24.72 0.25
CA ILE A 243 -9.13 25.07 1.52
C ILE A 243 -8.64 24.15 2.64
N LEU A 244 -8.43 22.85 2.38
CA LEU A 244 -7.86 21.93 3.35
C LEU A 244 -6.43 22.34 3.76
N VAL A 245 -5.61 22.81 2.81
CA VAL A 245 -4.27 23.33 3.12
C VAL A 245 -4.35 24.53 4.07
N LYS A 246 -5.31 25.44 3.83
CA LYS A 246 -5.55 26.61 4.68
C LYS A 246 -6.13 26.23 6.05
N LEU A 247 -7.01 25.23 6.10
CA LEU A 247 -7.54 24.70 7.34
C LEU A 247 -6.42 24.12 8.21
N LEU A 248 -5.52 23.33 7.61
CA LEU A 248 -4.37 22.77 8.31
C LEU A 248 -3.43 23.87 8.81
N SER A 249 -3.12 24.88 7.98
CA SER A 249 -2.24 25.97 8.39
C SER A 249 -2.81 26.78 9.56
N HIS A 250 -4.12 27.03 9.56
CA HIS A 250 -4.81 27.71 10.67
C HIS A 250 -4.92 26.82 11.91
N ALA A 251 -5.13 25.51 11.74
CA ALA A 251 -5.15 24.54 12.84
C ALA A 251 -3.81 24.57 13.62
N LEU A 252 -2.68 24.66 12.93
CA LEU A 252 -1.35 24.66 13.57
C LEU A 252 -1.07 25.89 14.46
N VAL A 253 -1.86 26.96 14.37
CA VAL A 253 -1.68 28.21 15.16
C VAL A 253 -2.91 28.58 16.00
N SER A 254 -3.87 27.66 16.14
CA SER A 254 -5.10 27.87 16.93
C SER A 254 -5.10 27.07 18.22
N SER A 255 -6.00 27.43 19.15
CA SER A 255 -6.22 26.71 20.40
C SER A 255 -7.02 25.42 20.19
N ASP A 256 -6.93 24.53 21.17
CA ASP A 256 -7.77 23.34 21.33
C ASP A 256 -9.28 23.64 21.24
N ILE A 257 -9.73 24.76 21.83
CA ILE A 257 -11.13 25.23 21.72
C ILE A 257 -11.52 25.48 20.26
N GLY A 258 -10.62 26.10 19.49
CA GLY A 258 -10.81 26.33 18.07
C GLY A 258 -10.85 25.02 17.27
N HIS A 259 -9.99 24.06 17.61
CA HIS A 259 -9.97 22.74 16.98
C HIS A 259 -11.25 21.95 17.26
N GLN A 260 -11.73 21.94 18.51
CA GLN A 260 -12.97 21.27 18.89
C GLN A 260 -14.16 21.82 18.10
N SER A 261 -14.25 23.15 18.00
CA SER A 261 -15.32 23.82 17.23
C SER A 261 -15.25 23.47 15.74
N ALA A 262 -14.05 23.40 15.16
CA ALA A 262 -13.85 23.00 13.77
C ALA A 262 -14.21 21.52 13.55
N LEU A 263 -13.84 20.64 14.48
CA LEU A 263 -14.12 19.21 14.42
C LEU A 263 -15.63 18.95 14.37
N GLU A 264 -16.42 19.58 15.23
CA GLU A 264 -17.88 19.44 15.23
C GLU A 264 -18.52 19.81 13.88
N ILE A 265 -17.98 20.80 13.18
CA ILE A 265 -18.46 21.22 11.86
C ILE A 265 -18.10 20.17 10.81
N ILE A 266 -16.88 19.62 10.87
CA ILE A 266 -16.41 18.58 9.95
C ILE A 266 -17.21 17.29 10.14
N GLU A 267 -17.47 16.87 11.38
CA GLU A 267 -18.29 15.69 11.69
C GLU A 267 -19.71 15.82 11.13
N LYS A 268 -20.33 17.00 11.28
CA LYS A 268 -21.63 17.30 10.67
C LYS A 268 -21.59 17.19 9.15
N ASP A 269 -20.50 17.62 8.51
CA ASP A 269 -20.34 17.52 7.06
C ASP A 269 -20.18 16.06 6.59
N ILE A 270 -19.40 15.25 7.32
CA ILE A 270 -19.27 13.81 7.05
C ILE A 270 -20.64 13.12 7.10
N ILE A 271 -21.46 13.42 8.10
CA ILE A 271 -22.83 12.89 8.20
C ILE A 271 -23.66 13.28 6.98
N ARG A 272 -23.59 14.54 6.53
CA ARG A 272 -24.28 15.00 5.31
C ARG A 272 -23.78 14.24 4.07
N MET A 273 -22.48 14.02 3.94
CA MET A 273 -21.90 13.25 2.83
C MET A 273 -22.40 11.80 2.80
N LYS A 274 -22.50 11.14 3.97
CA LYS A 274 -23.08 9.80 4.12
C LYS A 274 -24.53 9.77 3.65
N GLN A 275 -25.35 10.70 4.16
CA GLN A 275 -26.76 10.84 3.81
C GLN A 275 -26.95 11.10 2.31
N ALA A 276 -26.18 12.01 1.72
CA ALA A 276 -26.21 12.31 0.30
C ALA A 276 -25.82 11.10 -0.57
N SER A 277 -24.99 10.20 -0.03
CA SER A 277 -24.60 8.95 -0.69
C SER A 277 -25.60 7.82 -0.42
N GLY A 278 -26.67 8.03 0.36
CA GLY A 278 -27.63 6.98 0.72
C GLY A 278 -27.08 5.96 1.71
N ILE A 279 -26.15 6.38 2.58
CA ILE A 279 -25.67 5.60 3.71
C ILE A 279 -26.45 6.07 4.95
N GLU A 280 -27.39 5.23 5.40
CA GLU A 280 -28.16 5.46 6.62
C GLU A 280 -27.40 4.92 7.83
N ARG A 281 -26.40 5.68 8.30
CA ARG A 281 -25.73 5.66 9.62
C ARG A 281 -24.33 6.27 9.51
#